data_AF-A0A0B1TUR4-F1
#
_entry.id   AF-A0A0B1TUR4-F1
#
_cell.length_a   1.000
_cell.length_b   1.000
_cell.length_c   1.000
_cell.angle_alpha   90.00
_cell.angle_beta   90.00
_cell.angle_gamma   90.00
#
_symmetry.space_group_name_H-M   'P 1'
#
loop_
_entity.id
_entity.type
_entity.pdbx_description
1 polymer ?
#
loop_
_entity_poly.entity_id
_entity_poly.type
_entity_poly.pdbx_seq_one_letter_code
_entity_poly.pdbx_strand_id
1 'polypeptide(L)'
;MPWAPGWSVLFFLMLMTLGLDSSFGGSEAIITALSDEFPIIKRNREIFIACLFSFYMLVGLAICSHGGILIMEWLIVYGTTWGLLIAVFCEAMVVSYIYGINQFTRDLKEMLGFAPGFYWRICW
;
A
#
# COMPACT_ATOMS: atom_id res chain seq x y z
N MET A 1 -28.52 23.71 -2.41
CA MET A 1 -27.51 24.74 -2.78
C MET A 1 -27.76 25.13 -4.23
N PRO A 2 -27.61 26.40 -4.63
CA PRO A 2 -27.57 26.75 -6.05
C PRO A 2 -26.44 25.95 -6.72
N TRP A 3 -26.64 25.47 -7.95
CA TRP A 3 -25.68 24.61 -8.67
C TRP A 3 -25.39 23.22 -8.07
N ALA A 4 -26.32 22.67 -7.28
CA ALA A 4 -26.22 21.32 -6.70
C ALA A 4 -25.64 20.21 -7.61
N PRO A 5 -26.05 20.04 -8.89
CA PRO A 5 -25.50 18.99 -9.73
C PRO A 5 -24.00 19.16 -10.02
N GLY A 6 -23.50 20.40 -10.16
CA GLY A 6 -22.07 20.65 -10.37
C GLY A 6 -21.23 20.26 -9.16
N TRP A 7 -21.72 20.56 -7.95
CA TRP A 7 -21.06 20.17 -6.70
C TRP A 7 -21.03 18.65 -6.51
N SER A 8 -22.09 17.93 -6.89
CA SER A 8 -22.12 16.47 -6.81
C SER A 8 -21.08 15.81 -7.72
N VAL A 9 -20.90 16.30 -8.95
CA VAL A 9 -19.90 15.77 -9.87
C VAL A 9 -18.49 15.98 -9.31
N LEU A 10 -18.18 17.18 -8.82
CA LEU A 10 -16.87 17.47 -8.22
C LEU A 10 -16.60 16.58 -6.99
N PHE A 11 -17.62 16.35 -6.17
CA PHE A 11 -17.51 15.50 -5.00
C PHE A 11 -17.21 14.04 -5.35
N PHE A 12 -17.94 13.45 -6.31
CA PHE A 12 -17.68 12.07 -6.72
C PHE A 12 -16.36 11.92 -7.48
N LEU A 13 -15.97 12.93 -8.27
CA LEU A 13 -14.67 12.94 -8.94
C LEU A 13 -13.53 12.95 -7.92
N MET A 14 -13.64 13.79 -6.87
CA MET A 14 -12.68 13.80 -5.77
C MET A 14 -12.54 12.42 -5.13
N LEU A 15 -13.66 11.79 -4.75
CA LEU A 15 -13.65 10.43 -4.17
C LEU A 15 -13.01 9.40 -5.10
N MET A 16 -13.30 9.47 -6.40
CA MET A 16 -12.70 8.60 -7.40
C MET A 16 -11.18 8.79 -7.48
N THR A 17 -10.72 10.04 -7.55
CA THR A 17 -9.28 10.35 -7.64
C THR A 17 -8.51 9.93 -6.37
N LEU A 18 -9.10 10.10 -5.18
CA LEU A 18 -8.51 9.66 -3.92
C LEU A 18 -8.36 8.13 -3.85
N GLY A 19 -9.38 7.40 -4.33
CA GLY A 19 -9.34 5.94 -4.39
C GLY A 19 -8.35 5.41 -5.44
N LEU A 20 -8.24 6.09 -6.59
CA LEU A 20 -7.35 5.69 -7.68
C LEU A 20 -5.87 5.79 -7.29
N ASP A 21 -5.43 6.91 -6.73
CA ASP A 21 -4.03 7.12 -6.34
C ASP A 21 -3.58 6.08 -5.29
N SER A 22 -4.42 5.89 -4.26
CA SER A 22 -4.19 4.88 -3.22
C SER A 22 -4.09 3.46 -3.78
N SER A 23 -4.95 3.11 -4.75
CA SER A 23 -4.94 1.79 -5.40
C SER A 23 -3.69 1.57 -6.24
N PHE A 24 -3.22 2.60 -6.94
CA PHE A 24 -1.97 2.52 -7.70
C PHE A 24 -0.78 2.27 -6.80
N GLY A 25 -0.66 2.99 -5.67
CA GLY A 25 0.41 2.75 -4.70
C GLY A 25 0.44 1.32 -4.16
N GLY A 26 -0.72 0.77 -3.78
CA GLY A 26 -0.83 -0.61 -3.30
C GLY A 26 -0.47 -1.66 -4.35
N SER A 27 -0.97 -1.50 -5.58
CA SER A 27 -0.66 -2.43 -6.68
C SER A 27 0.81 -2.38 -7.11
N GLU A 28 1.40 -1.18 -7.16
CA GLU A 28 2.80 -1.00 -7.56
C GLU A 28 3.76 -1.57 -6.52
N ALA A 29 3.41 -1.52 -5.22
CA ALA A 29 4.18 -2.18 -4.17
C ALA A 29 4.27 -3.70 -4.41
N ILE A 30 3.16 -4.35 -4.78
CA ILE A 30 3.12 -5.79 -5.08
C ILE A 30 3.90 -6.09 -6.37
N ILE A 31 3.70 -5.30 -7.43
CA ILE A 31 4.38 -5.48 -8.71
C ILE A 31 5.89 -5.34 -8.54
N THR A 32 6.33 -4.33 -7.78
CA THR A 32 7.75 -4.06 -7.53
C THR A 32 8.37 -5.17 -6.69
N ALA A 33 7.76 -5.55 -5.57
CA ALA A 33 8.27 -6.62 -4.70
C ALA A 33 8.44 -7.95 -5.46
N LEU A 34 7.47 -8.34 -6.28
CA LEU A 34 7.55 -9.57 -7.07
C LEU A 34 8.52 -9.47 -8.25
N SER A 35 8.67 -8.28 -8.85
CA SER A 35 9.63 -8.07 -9.94
C SER A 35 11.07 -8.08 -9.46
N ASP A 36 11.32 -7.64 -8.23
CA ASP A 36 12.66 -7.64 -7.63
C ASP A 36 13.07 -9.06 -7.18
N GLU A 37 12.15 -9.86 -6.66
CA GLU A 37 12.41 -11.25 -6.25
C GLU A 37 12.52 -12.20 -7.46
N PHE A 38 11.65 -12.04 -8.48
CA PHE A 38 11.58 -12.95 -9.62
C PHE A 38 11.97 -12.26 -10.94
N PRO A 39 13.19 -12.50 -11.48
CA PRO A 39 13.65 -11.84 -12.71
C PRO A 39 12.83 -12.23 -13.96
N ILE A 40 12.11 -13.36 -13.91
CA ILE A 40 11.20 -13.81 -14.97
C ILE A 40 9.99 -12.86 -15.06
N ILE A 41 9.46 -12.44 -13.92
CA ILE A 41 8.32 -11.51 -13.83
C ILE A 41 8.75 -10.13 -14.33
N LYS A 42 9.95 -9.68 -13.95
CA LYS A 42 10.54 -8.42 -14.44
C LYS A 42 10.62 -8.33 -15.96
N ARG A 43 10.98 -9.44 -16.64
CA ARG A 43 11.08 -9.47 -18.11
C ARG A 43 9.72 -9.40 -18.80
N ASN A 44 8.68 -9.97 -18.18
CA ASN A 44 7.32 -10.05 -18.74
C ASN A 44 6.32 -9.23 -17.91
N ARG A 45 6.72 -8.04 -17.46
CA ARG A 45 5.97 -7.22 -16.50
C ARG A 45 4.54 -6.93 -16.97
N GLU A 46 4.34 -6.61 -18.25
CA GLU A 46 3.02 -6.28 -18.80
C GLU A 46 2.04 -7.45 -18.69
N ILE A 47 2.50 -8.67 -18.99
CA ILE A 47 1.68 -9.89 -18.90
C ILE A 47 1.32 -10.17 -17.44
N PHE A 48 2.27 -9.96 -16.52
CA PHE A 48 2.04 -10.14 -15.09
C PHE A 48 0.98 -9.14 -14.58
N ILE A 49 1.09 -7.87 -14.95
CA ILE A 49 0.13 -6.83 -14.58
C ILE A 49 -1.27 -7.18 -15.11
N ALA A 50 -1.38 -7.57 -16.38
CA ALA A 50 -2.65 -7.97 -16.97
C ALA A 50 -3.28 -9.16 -16.23
N CYS A 51 -2.47 -10.15 -15.84
CA CYS A 51 -2.92 -11.31 -15.06
C CYS A 51 -3.39 -10.90 -13.65
N LEU A 52 -2.61 -10.05 -12.97
CA LEU A 52 -2.94 -9.53 -11.64
C LEU A 52 -4.28 -8.77 -11.63
N PHE A 53 -4.46 -7.84 -12.56
CA PHE A 53 -5.73 -7.09 -12.65
C PHE A 53 -6.90 -7.96 -13.10
N SER A 54 -6.66 -8.95 -13.97
CA SER A 54 -7.70 -9.94 -14.32
C SER A 54 -8.14 -10.73 -13.08
N PHE A 55 -7.20 -11.13 -12.22
CA PHE A 55 -7.51 -11.79 -10.96
C PHE A 55 -8.27 -10.86 -10.00
N TYR A 56 -7.86 -9.59 -9.85
CA TYR A 56 -8.58 -8.60 -9.06
C TYR A 56 -10.01 -8.37 -9.56
N MET A 57 -10.22 -8.35 -10.87
CA MET A 57 -11.56 -8.22 -11.44
C MET A 57 -12.44 -9.42 -11.09
N LEU A 58 -11.92 -10.64 -11.15
CA LEU A 58 -12.66 -11.85 -10.79
C LEU A 58 -13.08 -11.85 -9.31
N VAL A 59 -12.17 -11.48 -8.40
CA VAL A 59 -12.48 -11.36 -6.97
C VAL A 59 -13.44 -10.18 -6.73
N GLY A 60 -13.24 -9.07 -7.42
CA GLY A 60 -14.10 -7.88 -7.34
C GLY A 60 -15.54 -8.15 -7.73
N LEU A 61 -15.80 -9.07 -8.66
CA LEU A 61 -17.16 -9.49 -9.02
C LEU A 61 -17.93 -10.07 -7.82
N ALA A 62 -17.27 -10.75 -6.88
CA ALA A 62 -17.92 -11.24 -5.67
C ALA A 62 -18.39 -10.08 -4.78
N ILE A 63 -17.62 -8.99 -4.73
CA ILE A 63 -17.93 -7.77 -3.96
C ILE A 63 -19.02 -6.93 -4.65
N CYS A 64 -19.22 -7.08 -5.97
CA CYS A 64 -20.32 -6.44 -6.69
C CYS A 64 -21.67 -7.15 -6.55
N SER A 65 -21.74 -8.28 -5.85
CA SER A 65 -22.99 -9.02 -5.61
C SER A 65 -23.92 -8.31 -4.61
N HIS A 66 -25.18 -8.74 -4.52
CA HIS A 66 -26.16 -8.15 -3.57
C HIS A 66 -25.71 -8.21 -2.09
N GLY A 67 -24.89 -9.19 -1.72
CA GLY A 67 -24.29 -9.31 -0.38
C GLY A 67 -22.88 -8.72 -0.26
N GLY A 68 -22.43 -7.99 -1.27
CA GLY A 68 -21.05 -7.53 -1.40
C GLY A 68 -20.55 -6.63 -0.28
N ILE A 69 -21.43 -5.83 0.32
CA ILE A 69 -21.05 -4.95 1.44
C ILE A 69 -20.56 -5.74 2.66
N LEU A 70 -21.15 -6.92 2.91
CA LEU A 70 -20.70 -7.81 3.98
C LEU A 70 -19.30 -8.35 3.64
N ILE A 71 -19.08 -8.83 2.42
CA ILE A 71 -17.77 -9.35 2.00
C ILE A 71 -16.69 -8.26 2.11
N MET A 72 -17.02 -7.02 1.72
CA MET A 72 -16.12 -5.87 1.85
C MET A 72 -15.77 -5.59 3.31
N GLU A 73 -16.75 -5.53 4.20
CA GLU A 73 -16.53 -5.26 5.63
C GLU A 73 -15.62 -6.33 6.26
N TRP A 74 -15.86 -7.60 5.94
CA TRP A 74 -15.02 -8.71 6.41
C TRP A 74 -13.58 -8.58 5.90
N LEU A 75 -13.37 -8.21 4.64
CA LEU A 75 -12.05 -8.02 4.06
C LEU A 75 -11.30 -6.86 4.75
N ILE A 76 -11.98 -5.77 5.07
CA ILE A 76 -11.37 -4.62 5.76
C ILE A 76 -10.97 -4.98 7.19
N VAL A 77 -11.90 -5.56 7.96
CA VAL A 77 -11.69 -5.84 9.39
C VAL A 77 -10.67 -6.95 9.59
N TYR A 78 -10.82 -8.07 8.87
CA TYR A 78 -9.98 -9.25 9.08
C TYR A 78 -8.77 -9.32 8.15
N GLY A 79 -8.86 -8.75 6.94
CA GLY A 79 -7.79 -8.86 5.94
C GLY A 79 -6.62 -7.92 6.20
N THR A 80 -6.87 -6.65 6.50
CA THR A 80 -5.80 -5.63 6.55
C THR A 80 -5.41 -5.22 7.96
N THR A 81 -6.39 -5.01 8.85
CA THR A 81 -6.17 -4.29 10.12
C THR A 81 -5.12 -4.95 11.03
N TRP A 82 -5.34 -6.22 11.39
CA TRP A 82 -4.44 -6.93 12.30
C TRP A 82 -3.11 -7.33 11.65
N GLY A 83 -3.14 -7.72 10.37
CA GLY A 83 -1.96 -8.10 9.63
C GLY A 83 -0.96 -6.95 9.48
N LEU A 84 -1.45 -5.76 9.14
CA LEU A 84 -0.60 -4.57 8.96
C LEU A 84 0.05 -4.12 10.28
N LEU A 85 -0.70 -4.15 11.39
CA LEU A 85 -0.17 -3.77 12.71
C LEU A 85 0.98 -4.68 13.15
N ILE A 86 0.82 -6.00 12.99
CA ILE A 86 1.87 -6.96 13.35
C ILE A 86 3.08 -6.82 12.42
N ALA A 87 2.84 -6.62 11.12
CA ALA A 87 3.92 -6.43 10.15
C ALA A 87 4.79 -5.20 10.48
N VAL A 88 4.17 -4.03 10.68
CA VAL A 88 4.89 -2.79 11.01
C VAL A 88 5.58 -2.88 12.37
N PHE A 89 4.97 -3.55 13.36
CA PHE A 89 5.62 -3.80 14.65
C PHE A 89 6.88 -4.65 14.51
N CYS A 90 6.82 -5.72 13.72
CA CYS A 90 7.98 -6.56 13.42
C CYS A 90 9.06 -5.80 12.64
N GLU A 91 8.68 -5.01 11.63
CA GLU A 91 9.62 -4.18 10.87
C GLU A 91 10.35 -3.18 11.78
N ALA A 92 9.64 -2.49 12.67
CA ALA A 92 10.24 -1.58 13.63
C ALA A 92 11.21 -2.32 14.58
N MET A 93 10.81 -3.47 15.11
CA MET A 93 11.69 -4.29 15.97
C MET A 93 12.96 -4.74 15.24
N VAL A 94 12.84 -5.18 13.98
CA VAL A 94 13.98 -5.62 13.16
C VAL A 94 14.93 -4.46 12.89
N VAL A 95 14.41 -3.30 12.49
CA VAL A 95 15.24 -2.12 12.18
C VAL A 95 15.95 -1.59 13.44
N SER A 96 15.24 -1.48 14.55
CA SER A 96 15.77 -0.83 15.76
C SER A 96 16.70 -1.72 16.58
N TYR A 97 16.36 -3.01 16.74
CA TYR A 97 17.12 -3.94 17.60
C TYR A 97 18.05 -4.90 16.84
N ILE A 98 17.61 -5.47 15.72
CA ILE A 98 18.41 -6.50 15.01
C ILE A 98 19.41 -5.85 14.06
N TYR A 99 18.95 -4.96 13.18
CA TYR A 99 19.83 -4.20 12.30
C TYR A 99 20.62 -3.14 13.08
N GLY A 100 19.97 -2.55 14.08
CA GLY A 100 20.57 -1.62 15.01
C GLY A 100 20.43 -0.17 14.57
N ILE A 101 19.84 0.66 15.44
CA ILE A 101 19.51 2.06 15.14
C ILE A 101 20.73 2.94 14.77
N ASN A 102 21.91 2.57 15.29
CA ASN A 102 23.16 3.27 14.98
C ASN A 102 23.62 3.00 13.54
N GLN A 103 23.43 1.77 13.05
CA GLN A 103 23.74 1.41 11.67
C GLN A 103 22.77 2.11 10.72
N PHE A 104 21.47 2.02 11.00
CA PHE A 104 20.43 2.69 10.22
C PHE A 104 20.66 4.21 10.12
N THR A 105 21.06 4.85 11.23
CA THR A 105 21.40 6.29 11.22
C THR A 105 22.64 6.59 10.37
N ARG A 106 23.63 5.69 10.35
CA ARG A 106 24.83 5.86 9.51
C ARG A 106 24.47 5.78 8.02
N ASP A 107 23.62 4.83 7.64
CA ASP A 107 23.20 4.65 6.25
C ASP A 107 22.36 5.86 5.79
N LEU A 108 21.47 6.36 6.65
CA LEU A 108 20.72 7.61 6.39
C LEU A 108 21.65 8.83 6.23
N LYS A 109 22.71 8.92 7.03
CA LYS A 109 23.71 9.98 6.90
C LYS A 109 24.48 9.89 5.58
N GLU A 110 24.75 8.69 5.10
CA GLU A 110 25.40 8.48 3.80
C GLU A 110 24.49 8.84 2.62
N MET A 111 23.19 8.51 2.71
CA MET A 111 22.21 8.83 1.68
C MET A 111 21.83 10.32 1.62
N LEU A 112 21.62 10.96 2.77
CA LEU A 112 21.08 12.32 2.87
C LEU A 112 22.15 13.39 3.19
N GLY A 113 23.36 12.98 3.58
CA GLY A 113 24.45 13.87 4.01
C GLY A 113 24.36 14.35 5.46
N PHE A 114 23.23 14.12 6.16
CA PHE A 114 23.05 14.48 7.57
C PHE A 114 22.43 13.33 8.37
N ALA A 115 22.77 13.25 9.66
CA ALA A 115 22.21 12.21 10.53
C ALA A 115 20.84 12.65 11.10
N PRO A 116 19.82 11.77 11.13
CA PRO A 116 18.59 12.03 11.86
C PRO A 116 18.85 12.34 13.33
N GLY A 117 18.11 13.32 13.84
CA GLY A 117 18.20 13.79 15.22
C GLY A 117 17.78 12.74 16.24
N PHE A 118 18.09 13.00 17.51
CA PHE A 118 17.85 12.06 18.62
C PHE A 118 16.37 11.68 18.78
N TYR A 119 15.44 12.59 18.48
CA TYR A 119 14.00 12.32 18.50
C TYR A 119 13.61 11.11 17.62
N TRP A 120 14.06 11.08 16.36
CA TRP A 120 13.76 10.00 15.43
C TRP A 120 14.31 8.66 15.89
N ARG A 121 15.47 8.66 16.56
CA ARG A 121 16.09 7.45 17.11
C ARG A 121 15.38 6.90 18.36
N ILE A 122 14.53 7.68 19.02
CA ILE A 122 13.70 7.19 20.13
C ILE A 122 12.35 6.71 19.60
N CYS A 123 11.86 7.33 18.52
CA CYS A 123 10.59 6.96 17.91
C CYS A 123 10.65 5.64 17.13
N TRP A 124 11.80 5.32 16.53
CA TRP A 124 12.06 4.02 15.91
C TRP A 124 12.53 3.03 16.97
#